data_AF-A0A948ETZ8-F1
#
_entry.id   AF-A0A948ETZ8-F1
#
_cell.length_a   1.000
_cell.length_b   1.000
_cell.length_c   1.000
_cell.angle_alpha   90.00
_cell.angle_beta   90.00
_cell.angle_gamma   90.00
#
_symmetry.space_group_name_H-M   'P 1'
#
loop_
_entity.id
_entity.type
_entity.pdbx_description
1 polymer ?
#
loop_
_entity_poly.entity_id
_entity_poly.type
_entity_poly.pdbx_seq_one_letter_code
_entity_poly.pdbx_strand_id
1 'polypeptide(L)'
;CLSQNANTAHYHCEMAAAAMLRGEVDAARGHLEQALKKNRRSARAILLLGDLEAQAGQDEAAIAAWRRIEEINPAFLPIAADRLVQAHGRLDRYEQAVRLLQGYLEQRPSPDLLHLLFQTVAARQGWEAARALAASELKKHPSLRALDDYLQASNALQSEDEDGRVEYRLAQDLVHRQVSQIAHYQCGECGFKARQFFWQCPACARWESISPERLEHE
;
A
#
# COMPACT_ATOMS: atom_id res chain seq x y z
N CYS A 1 6.01 -21.88 20.86
CA CYS A 1 4.63 -22.16 20.42
C CYS A 1 4.00 -21.08 19.53
N LEU A 2 4.05 -19.77 19.84
CA LEU A 2 3.51 -18.73 18.92
C LEU A 2 4.41 -18.42 17.72
N SER A 3 5.73 -18.25 17.93
CA SER A 3 6.69 -17.97 16.85
C SER A 3 6.83 -19.13 15.84
N GLN A 4 6.78 -20.37 16.30
CA GLN A 4 6.75 -21.57 15.45
C GLN A 4 5.49 -21.62 14.57
N ASN A 5 4.33 -21.23 15.11
CA ASN A 5 3.08 -21.18 14.36
C ASN A 5 3.11 -20.08 13.27
N ALA A 6 3.72 -18.93 13.56
CA ALA A 6 3.92 -17.86 12.57
C ALA A 6 4.86 -18.30 11.44
N ASN A 7 6.01 -18.91 11.75
CA ASN A 7 6.93 -19.42 10.73
C ASN A 7 6.29 -20.52 9.88
N THR A 8 5.51 -21.42 10.49
CA THR A 8 4.76 -22.45 9.75
C THR A 8 3.70 -21.83 8.83
N ALA A 9 3.05 -20.75 9.27
CA ALA A 9 2.11 -20.02 8.42
C ALA A 9 2.83 -19.39 7.21
N HIS A 10 4.01 -18.79 7.40
CA HIS A 10 4.82 -18.25 6.30
C HIS A 10 5.28 -19.33 5.33
N TYR A 11 5.67 -20.50 5.83
CA TYR A 11 5.99 -21.65 4.97
C TYR A 11 4.81 -22.01 4.07
N HIS A 12 3.60 -22.12 4.62
CA HIS A 12 2.40 -22.36 3.82
C HIS A 12 2.09 -21.20 2.86
N CYS A 13 2.38 -19.95 3.23
CA CYS A 13 2.26 -18.81 2.31
C CYS A 13 3.23 -18.92 1.12
N GLU A 14 4.46 -19.39 1.34
CA GLU A 14 5.41 -19.64 0.23
C GLU A 14 4.91 -20.74 -0.70
N MET A 15 4.40 -21.84 -0.15
CA MET A 15 3.83 -22.92 -0.96
C MET A 15 2.60 -22.46 -1.75
N ALA A 16 1.75 -21.64 -1.14
CA ALA A 16 0.61 -21.03 -1.82
C ALA A 16 1.07 -20.12 -2.97
N ALA A 17 2.00 -19.21 -2.71
CA ALA A 17 2.53 -18.30 -3.73
C ALA A 17 3.17 -19.06 -4.92
N ALA A 18 3.90 -20.14 -4.63
CA ALA A 18 4.47 -21.00 -5.66
C ALA A 18 3.39 -21.74 -6.48
N ALA A 19 2.33 -22.23 -5.83
CA ALA A 19 1.19 -22.85 -6.50
C ALA A 19 0.42 -21.85 -7.37
N MET A 20 0.21 -20.62 -6.90
CA MET A 20 -0.40 -19.53 -7.67
C MET A 20 0.36 -19.24 -8.96
N LEU A 21 1.70 -19.17 -8.89
CA LEU A 21 2.55 -18.98 -10.08
C LEU A 21 2.43 -20.10 -11.10
N ARG A 22 2.10 -21.33 -10.66
CA ARG A 22 1.85 -22.48 -11.54
C ARG A 22 0.38 -22.58 -12.00
N GLY A 23 -0.50 -21.69 -11.56
CA GLY A 23 -1.94 -21.76 -11.84
C GLY A 23 -2.68 -22.87 -11.07
N GLU A 24 -2.07 -23.44 -10.03
CA GLU A 24 -2.63 -24.52 -9.21
C GLU A 24 -3.55 -23.92 -8.11
N VAL A 25 -4.72 -23.43 -8.51
CA VAL A 25 -5.65 -22.67 -7.64
C VAL A 25 -6.06 -23.44 -6.38
N ASP A 26 -6.44 -24.72 -6.52
CA ASP A 26 -6.89 -25.53 -5.38
C ASP A 26 -5.77 -25.82 -4.38
N ALA A 27 -4.56 -26.08 -4.89
CA ALA A 27 -3.39 -26.29 -4.05
C ALA A 27 -3.00 -25.01 -3.30
N ALA A 28 -3.04 -23.86 -3.99
CA ALA A 28 -2.82 -22.56 -3.37
C ALA A 28 -3.83 -22.29 -2.25
N ARG A 29 -5.12 -22.50 -2.51
CA ARG A 29 -6.20 -22.35 -1.51
C ARG A 29 -5.97 -23.26 -0.30
N GLY A 30 -5.68 -24.54 -0.54
CA GLY A 30 -5.38 -25.50 0.54
C GLY A 30 -4.21 -25.06 1.41
N HIS A 31 -3.14 -24.53 0.82
CA HIS A 31 -2.01 -23.99 1.58
C HIS A 31 -2.39 -22.73 2.38
N LEU A 32 -3.16 -21.80 1.82
CA LEU A 32 -3.62 -20.60 2.53
C LEU A 32 -4.53 -20.93 3.71
N GLU A 33 -5.40 -21.94 3.57
CA GLU A 33 -6.20 -22.44 4.68
C GLU A 33 -5.32 -23.00 5.80
N GLN A 34 -4.27 -23.76 5.47
CA GLN A 34 -3.32 -24.23 6.48
C GLN A 34 -2.56 -23.08 7.13
N ALA A 35 -2.14 -22.06 6.37
CA ALA A 35 -1.50 -20.87 6.92
C ALA A 35 -2.42 -20.16 7.93
N LEU A 36 -3.68 -19.96 7.59
CA LEU A 36 -4.68 -19.34 8.46
C LEU A 36 -5.08 -20.21 9.65
N LYS A 37 -5.05 -21.54 9.52
CA LYS A 37 -5.20 -22.46 10.67
C LYS A 37 -4.06 -22.31 11.67
N LYS A 38 -2.83 -22.13 11.20
CA LYS A 38 -1.65 -21.94 12.06
C LYS A 38 -1.58 -20.53 12.65
N ASN A 39 -1.87 -19.51 11.86
CA ASN A 39 -1.96 -18.12 12.28
C ASN A 39 -3.16 -17.42 11.64
N ARG A 40 -4.27 -17.36 12.37
CA ARG A 40 -5.51 -16.68 11.93
C ARG A 40 -5.33 -15.20 11.65
N ARG A 41 -4.26 -14.59 12.20
CA ARG A 41 -3.94 -13.17 12.06
C ARG A 41 -2.81 -12.90 11.06
N SER A 42 -2.43 -13.87 10.23
CA SER A 42 -1.38 -13.68 9.22
C SER A 42 -1.85 -12.70 8.14
N ALA A 43 -1.30 -11.49 8.16
CA ALA A 43 -1.57 -10.48 7.13
C ALA A 43 -1.18 -11.00 5.74
N ARG A 44 -0.04 -11.70 5.64
CA ARG A 44 0.42 -12.33 4.39
C ARG A 44 -0.59 -13.31 3.82
N ALA A 45 -1.10 -14.23 4.64
CA ALA A 45 -2.05 -15.23 4.17
C ALA A 45 -3.38 -14.60 3.71
N ILE A 46 -3.84 -13.56 4.41
CA ILE A 46 -5.04 -12.80 4.03
C ILE A 46 -4.83 -12.08 2.69
N LEU A 47 -3.68 -11.42 2.53
CA LEU A 47 -3.32 -10.74 1.27
C LEU A 47 -3.24 -11.73 0.10
N LEU A 48 -2.54 -12.85 0.27
CA LEU A 48 -2.46 -13.88 -0.75
C LEU A 48 -3.81 -14.54 -1.07
N LEU A 49 -4.70 -14.66 -0.09
CA LEU A 49 -6.05 -15.16 -0.33
C LEU A 49 -6.83 -14.22 -1.24
N GLY A 50 -6.82 -12.91 -0.98
CA GLY A 50 -7.46 -11.97 -1.89
C GLY A 50 -6.78 -11.91 -3.26
N ASP A 51 -5.45 -12.05 -3.33
CA ASP A 51 -4.71 -12.13 -4.59
C ASP A 51 -5.15 -13.37 -5.40
N LEU A 52 -5.38 -14.51 -4.75
CA LEU A 52 -5.90 -15.73 -5.37
C LEU A 52 -7.33 -15.53 -5.91
N GLU A 53 -8.23 -14.91 -5.13
CA GLU A 53 -9.59 -14.63 -5.60
C GLU A 53 -9.61 -13.65 -6.78
N ALA A 54 -8.78 -12.62 -6.73
CA ALA A 54 -8.65 -11.66 -7.83
C ALA A 54 -8.14 -12.32 -9.12
N GLN A 55 -7.16 -13.24 -9.01
CA GLN A 55 -6.70 -14.03 -10.15
C GLN A 55 -7.80 -14.92 -10.75
N ALA A 56 -8.74 -15.39 -9.92
CA ALA A 56 -9.91 -16.14 -10.36
C ALA A 56 -11.05 -15.25 -10.90
N GLY A 57 -10.87 -13.93 -10.98
CA GLY A 57 -11.89 -12.97 -11.40
C GLY A 57 -12.99 -12.71 -10.36
N GLN A 58 -12.79 -13.15 -9.11
CA GLN A 58 -13.75 -12.99 -8.02
C GLN A 58 -13.44 -11.72 -7.20
N ASP A 59 -13.59 -10.56 -7.84
CA ASP A 59 -13.18 -9.27 -7.24
C ASP A 59 -13.90 -8.95 -5.91
N GLU A 60 -15.16 -9.33 -5.76
CA GLU A 60 -15.90 -9.16 -4.50
C GLU A 60 -15.29 -9.99 -3.36
N ALA A 61 -14.91 -11.23 -3.66
CA ALA A 61 -14.27 -12.11 -2.68
C ALA A 61 -12.85 -11.61 -2.35
N ALA A 62 -12.13 -11.07 -3.34
CA ALA A 62 -10.83 -10.45 -3.14
C ALA A 62 -10.90 -9.23 -2.21
N ILE A 63 -11.85 -8.32 -2.47
CA ILE A 63 -12.10 -7.15 -1.62
C ILE A 63 -12.47 -7.60 -0.20
N ALA A 64 -13.39 -8.55 -0.06
CA ALA A 64 -13.78 -9.07 1.25
C ALA A 64 -12.58 -9.67 2.02
N ALA A 65 -11.68 -10.39 1.33
CA ALA A 65 -10.47 -10.92 1.94
C ALA A 65 -9.52 -9.81 2.39
N TRP A 66 -9.16 -8.86 1.52
CA TRP A 66 -8.21 -7.79 1.85
C TRP A 66 -8.73 -6.84 2.92
N ARG A 67 -10.04 -6.57 2.97
CA ARG A 67 -10.63 -5.72 4.02
C ARG A 67 -10.45 -6.28 5.42
N ARG A 68 -10.24 -7.59 5.58
CA ARG A 68 -9.93 -8.18 6.90
C ARG A 68 -8.62 -7.66 7.50
N ILE A 69 -7.72 -7.08 6.69
CA ILE A 69 -6.49 -6.44 7.17
C ILE A 69 -6.79 -5.28 8.12
N GLU A 70 -7.86 -4.53 7.86
CA GLU A 70 -8.31 -3.40 8.69
C GLU A 70 -8.47 -3.81 10.16
N GLU A 71 -9.15 -4.93 10.42
CA GLU A 71 -9.42 -5.40 11.78
C GLU A 71 -8.24 -6.19 12.38
N ILE A 72 -7.56 -6.97 11.55
CA ILE A 72 -6.60 -7.97 12.03
C ILE A 72 -5.21 -7.36 12.21
N ASN A 73 -4.76 -6.59 11.22
CA ASN A 73 -3.41 -6.01 11.20
C ASN A 73 -3.37 -4.68 10.40
N PRO A 74 -3.95 -3.60 10.94
CA PRO A 74 -4.10 -2.33 10.22
C PRO A 74 -2.78 -1.70 9.76
N ALA A 75 -1.65 -2.07 10.36
CA ALA A 75 -0.33 -1.63 9.88
C ALA A 75 -0.05 -2.04 8.42
N PHE A 76 -0.67 -3.11 7.92
CA PHE A 76 -0.51 -3.59 6.54
C PHE A 76 -1.50 -2.98 5.54
N LEU A 77 -2.34 -2.04 5.96
CA LEU A 77 -3.25 -1.34 5.05
C LEU A 77 -2.53 -0.68 3.86
N PRO A 78 -1.36 -0.03 4.00
CA PRO A 78 -0.62 0.52 2.86
C PRO A 78 -0.25 -0.54 1.80
N ILE A 79 -0.03 -1.79 2.22
CA ILE A 79 0.27 -2.92 1.32
C ILE A 79 -1.01 -3.47 0.67
N ALA A 80 -2.15 -3.41 1.36
CA ALA A 80 -3.45 -3.86 0.86
C ALA A 80 -4.13 -2.85 -0.08
N ALA A 81 -3.85 -1.56 0.11
CA ALA A 81 -4.65 -0.47 -0.44
C ALA A 81 -4.64 -0.43 -1.98
N ASP A 82 -3.49 -0.63 -2.62
CA ASP A 82 -3.42 -0.65 -4.09
C ASP A 82 -4.31 -1.76 -4.67
N ARG A 83 -4.27 -2.96 -4.08
CA ARG A 83 -5.12 -4.09 -4.47
C ARG A 83 -6.61 -3.75 -4.39
N LEU A 84 -7.02 -3.09 -3.30
CA LEU A 84 -8.39 -2.64 -3.10
C LEU A 84 -8.82 -1.62 -4.16
N VAL A 85 -7.98 -0.62 -4.46
CA VAL A 85 -8.25 0.37 -5.52
C VAL A 85 -8.43 -0.31 -6.87
N GLN A 86 -7.52 -1.23 -7.22
CA GLN A 86 -7.58 -1.94 -8.51
C GLN A 86 -8.84 -2.80 -8.63
N ALA A 87 -9.21 -3.56 -7.58
CA ALA A 87 -10.41 -4.40 -7.61
C ALA A 87 -11.70 -3.57 -7.63
N HIS A 88 -11.80 -2.51 -6.82
CA HIS A 88 -12.91 -1.58 -6.93
C HIS A 88 -12.98 -0.95 -8.32
N GLY A 89 -11.84 -0.69 -8.94
CA GLY A 89 -11.79 -0.16 -10.29
C GLY A 89 -12.32 -1.11 -11.36
N ARG A 90 -11.98 -2.41 -11.28
CA ARG A 90 -12.55 -3.45 -12.18
C ARG A 90 -14.07 -3.58 -12.04
N LEU A 91 -14.63 -3.19 -10.90
CA LEU A 91 -16.07 -3.17 -10.64
C LEU A 91 -16.72 -1.80 -10.90
N ASP A 92 -15.99 -0.81 -11.41
CA ASP A 92 -16.42 0.58 -11.61
C ASP A 92 -16.91 1.29 -10.33
N ARG A 93 -16.31 0.94 -9.18
CA ARG A 93 -16.66 1.45 -7.84
C ARG A 93 -15.59 2.36 -7.25
N TYR A 94 -14.97 3.20 -8.06
CA TYR A 94 -13.87 4.09 -7.64
C TYR A 94 -14.25 4.99 -6.46
N GLU A 95 -15.49 5.51 -6.42
CA GLU A 95 -15.99 6.31 -5.30
C GLU A 95 -16.02 5.54 -3.96
N GLN A 96 -16.23 4.21 -4.00
CA GLN A 96 -16.14 3.38 -2.80
C GLN A 96 -14.69 3.21 -2.36
N ALA A 97 -13.75 3.04 -3.31
CA ALA A 97 -12.33 2.97 -3.00
C ALA A 97 -11.81 4.29 -2.38
N VAL A 98 -12.19 5.44 -2.94
CA VAL A 98 -11.82 6.76 -2.40
C VAL A 98 -12.32 6.91 -0.96
N ARG A 99 -13.60 6.62 -0.69
CA ARG A 99 -14.16 6.67 0.67
C ARG A 99 -13.46 5.70 1.63
N LEU A 100 -13.14 4.49 1.16
CA LEU A 100 -12.45 3.49 1.96
C LEU A 100 -11.05 3.98 2.36
N LEU A 101 -10.27 4.48 1.40
CA LEU A 101 -8.94 5.01 1.66
C LEU A 101 -8.94 6.27 2.53
N GLN A 102 -9.93 7.16 2.36
CA GLN A 102 -10.15 8.30 3.25
C GLN A 102 -10.37 7.83 4.70
N GLY A 103 -11.23 6.82 4.89
CA GLY A 103 -11.45 6.22 6.22
C GLY A 103 -10.18 5.61 6.81
N TYR A 104 -9.33 4.97 6.00
CA TYR A 104 -8.04 4.44 6.46
C TYR A 104 -7.08 5.56 6.86
N LEU A 105 -7.00 6.63 6.08
CA LEU A 105 -6.12 7.77 6.36
C LEU A 105 -6.56 8.53 7.63
N GLU A 106 -7.87 8.68 7.85
CA GLU A 106 -8.42 9.31 9.05
C GLU A 106 -8.10 8.52 10.33
N GLN A 107 -8.12 7.18 10.25
CA GLN A 107 -7.78 6.31 11.39
C GLN A 107 -6.28 6.27 11.64
N ARG A 108 -5.48 6.24 10.56
CA ARG A 108 -4.02 6.14 10.63
C ARG A 108 -3.40 6.96 9.49
N PRO A 109 -2.88 8.16 9.78
CA PRO A 109 -2.11 8.94 8.81
C PRO A 109 -0.95 8.12 8.26
N SER A 110 -0.85 8.03 6.94
CA SER A 110 0.17 7.26 6.26
C SER A 110 0.53 7.92 4.92
N PRO A 111 1.80 8.31 4.70
CA PRO A 111 2.24 8.91 3.44
C PRO A 111 1.95 8.03 2.23
N ASP A 112 2.09 6.72 2.38
CA ASP A 112 1.88 5.76 1.29
C ASP A 112 0.40 5.63 0.91
N LEU A 113 -0.51 5.65 1.91
CA LEU A 113 -1.95 5.68 1.66
C LEU A 113 -2.40 7.02 1.08
N LEU A 114 -1.85 8.13 1.57
CA LEU A 114 -2.11 9.47 1.03
C LEU A 114 -1.77 9.52 -0.45
N HIS A 115 -0.56 9.09 -0.82
CA HIS A 115 -0.12 9.15 -2.21
C HIS A 115 -1.02 8.33 -3.14
N LEU A 116 -1.43 7.14 -2.72
CA LEU A 116 -2.35 6.30 -3.50
C LEU A 116 -3.74 6.94 -3.63
N LEU A 117 -4.28 7.49 -2.53
CA LEU A 117 -5.55 8.20 -2.55
C LEU A 117 -5.47 9.44 -3.46
N PHE A 118 -4.39 10.21 -3.36
CA PHE A 118 -4.12 11.38 -4.20
C PHE A 118 -4.12 11.00 -5.69
N GLN A 119 -3.38 9.97 -6.09
CA GLN A 119 -3.36 9.49 -7.48
C GLN A 119 -4.76 9.05 -7.95
N THR A 120 -5.50 8.35 -7.09
CA THR A 120 -6.86 7.89 -7.40
C THR A 120 -7.82 9.07 -7.60
N VAL A 121 -7.76 10.08 -6.73
CA VAL A 121 -8.57 11.30 -6.83
C VAL A 121 -8.17 12.12 -8.06
N ALA A 122 -6.88 12.30 -8.32
CA ALA A 122 -6.41 13.02 -9.51
C ALA A 122 -6.93 12.40 -10.81
N ALA A 123 -6.88 11.07 -10.91
CA ALA A 123 -7.32 10.34 -12.10
C ALA A 123 -8.85 10.34 -12.29
N ARG A 124 -9.64 10.42 -11.22
CA ARG A 124 -11.10 10.22 -11.28
C ARG A 124 -11.92 11.48 -11.06
N GLN A 125 -11.43 12.41 -10.24
CA GLN A 125 -12.10 13.65 -9.83
C GLN A 125 -11.33 14.89 -10.28
N GLY A 126 -10.13 14.73 -10.85
CA GLY A 126 -9.32 15.80 -11.41
C GLY A 126 -8.31 16.42 -10.44
N TRP A 127 -7.43 17.26 -10.98
CA TRP A 127 -6.32 17.86 -10.23
C TRP A 127 -6.76 18.85 -9.15
N GLU A 128 -7.91 19.52 -9.31
CA GLU A 128 -8.45 20.43 -8.29
C GLU A 128 -8.81 19.68 -7.00
N ALA A 129 -9.54 18.58 -7.12
CA ALA A 129 -9.90 17.72 -6.00
C ALA A 129 -8.65 17.11 -5.33
N ALA A 130 -7.69 16.66 -6.14
CA ALA A 130 -6.44 16.08 -5.65
C ALA A 130 -5.58 17.13 -4.90
N ARG A 131 -5.52 18.36 -5.41
CA ARG A 131 -4.83 19.48 -4.73
C ARG A 131 -5.50 19.82 -3.41
N ALA A 132 -6.82 19.86 -3.35
CA ALA A 132 -7.57 20.14 -2.13
C ALA A 132 -7.32 19.06 -1.05
N LEU A 133 -7.30 17.78 -1.46
CA LEU A 133 -6.93 16.66 -0.59
C LEU A 133 -5.51 16.83 -0.04
N ALA A 134 -4.51 16.97 -0.93
CA ALA A 134 -3.11 17.12 -0.53
C ALA A 134 -2.89 18.34 0.38
N ALA A 135 -3.56 19.46 0.09
CA ALA A 135 -3.50 20.67 0.92
C ALA A 135 -4.13 20.46 2.31
N SER A 136 -5.23 19.71 2.40
CA SER A 136 -5.85 19.37 3.69
C SER A 136 -4.92 18.50 4.52
N GLU A 137 -4.34 17.48 3.89
CA GLU A 137 -3.45 16.54 4.58
C GLU A 137 -2.14 17.19 4.98
N LEU A 138 -1.52 18.01 4.12
CA LEU A 138 -0.31 18.76 4.43
C LEU A 138 -0.49 19.69 5.65
N LYS A 139 -1.70 20.25 5.85
CA LYS A 139 -2.03 21.08 7.02
C LYS A 139 -2.20 20.25 8.30
N LYS A 140 -2.80 19.07 8.22
CA LYS A 140 -3.07 18.19 9.38
C LYS A 140 -1.84 17.38 9.78
N HIS A 141 -1.15 16.81 8.80
CA HIS A 141 -0.03 15.89 8.92
C HIS A 141 1.09 16.27 7.94
N PRO A 142 1.91 17.29 8.27
CA PRO A 142 3.00 17.74 7.41
C PRO A 142 3.98 16.60 7.09
N SER A 143 4.16 16.32 5.81
CA SER A 143 5.11 15.32 5.30
C SER A 143 5.66 15.76 3.95
N LEU A 144 6.85 15.25 3.61
CA LEU A 144 7.45 15.53 2.30
C LEU A 144 6.61 14.94 1.18
N ARG A 145 5.96 13.79 1.42
CA ARG A 145 5.00 13.23 0.47
C ARG A 145 3.79 14.13 0.23
N ALA A 146 3.14 14.63 1.28
CA ALA A 146 1.99 15.52 1.12
C ALA A 146 2.37 16.81 0.39
N LEU A 147 3.60 17.31 0.61
CA LEU A 147 4.13 18.46 -0.11
C LEU A 147 4.38 18.14 -1.59
N ASP A 148 4.98 16.98 -1.90
CA ASP A 148 5.19 16.51 -3.28
C ASP A 148 3.87 16.44 -4.05
N ASP A 149 2.86 15.79 -3.46
CA ASP A 149 1.53 15.62 -4.05
C ASP A 149 0.83 16.99 -4.26
N TYR A 150 0.95 17.90 -3.28
CA TYR A 150 0.40 19.25 -3.41
C TYR A 150 1.06 20.05 -4.54
N LEU A 151 2.39 19.99 -4.64
CA LEU A 151 3.15 20.66 -5.70
C LEU A 151 2.85 20.04 -7.07
N GLN A 152 2.72 18.71 -7.15
CA GLN A 152 2.32 18.00 -8.36
C GLN A 152 0.97 18.49 -8.89
N ALA A 153 -0.05 18.52 -8.04
CA ALA A 153 -1.37 18.98 -8.46
C ALA A 153 -1.40 20.50 -8.74
N SER A 154 -0.60 21.29 -8.01
CA SER A 154 -0.46 22.72 -8.30
C SER A 154 0.15 22.94 -9.68
N ASN A 155 1.22 22.22 -10.03
CA ASN A 155 1.85 22.27 -11.36
C ASN A 155 0.90 21.83 -12.49
N ALA A 156 0.03 20.86 -12.24
CA ALA A 156 -0.96 20.41 -13.22
C ALA A 156 -2.07 21.44 -13.47
N LEU A 157 -2.33 22.36 -12.54
CA LEU A 157 -3.38 23.38 -12.64
C LEU A 157 -2.89 24.75 -13.12
N GLN A 158 -1.57 24.98 -13.20
CA GLN A 158 -1.04 26.27 -13.65
C GLN A 158 -1.39 26.55 -15.12
N SER A 159 -1.83 27.79 -15.40
CA SER A 159 -1.97 28.35 -16.75
C SER A 159 -0.62 28.78 -17.34
N GLU A 160 -0.60 29.17 -18.62
CA GLU A 160 0.58 29.33 -19.49
C GLU A 160 1.65 30.38 -19.07
N ASP A 161 1.56 31.01 -17.89
CA ASP A 161 2.61 31.93 -17.42
C ASP A 161 3.92 31.18 -17.14
N GLU A 162 4.96 31.47 -17.94
CA GLU A 162 6.21 30.69 -17.97
C GLU A 162 6.99 30.76 -16.65
N ASP A 163 7.12 31.93 -16.03
CA ASP A 163 8.00 32.12 -14.87
C ASP A 163 7.51 31.38 -13.61
N GLY A 164 6.23 31.52 -13.26
CA GLY A 164 5.65 30.80 -12.11
C GLY A 164 5.70 29.28 -12.30
N ARG A 165 5.54 28.81 -13.54
CA ARG A 165 5.61 27.38 -13.86
C ARG A 165 7.00 26.78 -13.63
N VAL A 166 8.06 27.55 -13.87
CA VAL A 166 9.44 27.08 -13.65
C VAL A 166 9.71 26.92 -12.15
N GLU A 167 9.33 27.89 -11.32
CA GLU A 167 9.57 27.83 -9.88
C GLU A 167 8.86 26.64 -9.20
N TYR A 168 7.56 26.45 -9.48
CA TYR A 168 6.81 25.32 -8.91
C TYR A 168 7.32 23.97 -9.42
N ARG A 169 7.78 23.87 -10.67
CA ARG A 169 8.37 22.65 -11.20
C ARG A 169 9.70 22.32 -10.52
N LEU A 170 10.59 23.31 -10.36
CA LEU A 170 11.86 23.13 -9.66
C LEU A 170 11.65 22.73 -8.20
N ALA A 171 10.70 23.37 -7.51
CA ALA A 171 10.33 23.01 -6.14
C ALA A 171 9.81 21.57 -6.07
N GLN A 172 8.91 21.17 -6.97
CA GLN A 172 8.42 19.79 -7.04
C GLN A 172 9.57 18.82 -7.30
N ASP A 173 10.43 19.07 -8.28
CA ASP A 173 11.53 18.17 -8.64
C ASP A 173 12.49 17.93 -7.47
N LEU A 174 12.77 18.97 -6.67
CA LEU A 174 13.60 18.87 -5.47
C LEU A 174 12.92 18.03 -4.40
N VAL A 175 11.65 18.31 -4.10
CA VAL A 175 10.88 17.57 -3.09
C VAL A 175 10.70 16.11 -3.52
N HIS A 176 10.31 15.87 -4.77
CA HIS A 176 10.13 14.55 -5.35
C HIS A 176 11.41 13.70 -5.27
N ARG A 177 12.56 14.31 -5.58
CA ARG A 177 13.87 13.67 -5.45
C ARG A 177 14.15 13.28 -4.00
N GLN A 178 13.89 14.18 -3.06
CA GLN A 178 14.10 13.92 -1.64
C GLN A 178 13.18 12.78 -1.15
N VAL A 179 11.88 12.84 -1.42
CA VAL A 179 10.92 11.76 -1.10
C VAL A 179 11.40 10.43 -1.66
N SER A 180 11.84 10.42 -2.92
CA SER A 180 12.34 9.22 -3.60
C SER A 180 13.64 8.66 -3.03
N GLN A 181 14.47 9.48 -2.39
CA GLN A 181 15.72 9.07 -1.76
C GLN A 181 15.49 8.50 -0.36
N ILE A 182 14.61 9.13 0.43
CA ILE A 182 14.38 8.75 1.82
C ILE A 182 13.34 7.64 1.97
N ALA A 183 12.41 7.47 1.03
CA ALA A 183 11.35 6.47 1.16
C ALA A 183 11.88 5.04 0.99
N HIS A 184 12.07 4.36 2.12
CA HIS A 184 12.47 2.96 2.16
C HIS A 184 11.74 2.19 3.26
N TYR A 185 11.54 0.91 3.01
CA TYR A 185 11.21 -0.06 4.03
C TYR A 185 12.46 -0.41 4.81
N GLN A 186 12.36 -0.49 6.14
CA GLN A 186 13.47 -0.84 7.01
C GLN A 186 13.15 -2.07 7.84
N CYS A 187 14.11 -2.99 7.94
CA CYS A 187 14.07 -4.10 8.87
C CYS A 187 14.40 -3.60 10.29
N GLY A 188 13.47 -3.76 11.23
CA GLY A 188 13.65 -3.39 12.65
C GLY A 188 14.67 -4.26 13.40
N GLU A 189 15.13 -5.35 12.81
CA GLU A 189 16.04 -6.31 13.45
C GLU A 189 17.50 -6.14 13.02
N CYS A 190 17.76 -5.76 11.77
CA CYS A 190 19.13 -5.63 11.23
C CYS A 190 19.40 -4.32 10.49
N GLY A 191 18.40 -3.44 10.34
CA GLY A 191 18.54 -2.16 9.67
C GLY A 191 18.57 -2.20 8.14
N PHE A 192 18.41 -3.38 7.52
CA PHE A 192 18.33 -3.52 6.05
C PHE A 192 17.27 -2.58 5.46
N LYS A 193 17.63 -1.86 4.39
CA LYS A 193 16.78 -0.87 3.70
C LYS A 193 16.43 -1.36 2.29
N ALA A 194 15.16 -1.25 1.88
CA ALA A 194 14.70 -1.62 0.53
C ALA A 194 13.60 -0.69 0.01
N ARG A 195 13.54 -0.52 -1.33
CA ARG A 195 12.45 0.24 -1.98
C ARG A 195 11.15 -0.57 -2.11
N GLN A 196 11.25 -1.89 -2.17
CA GLN A 196 10.11 -2.80 -2.21
C GLN A 196 9.94 -3.52 -0.88
N PHE A 197 8.69 -3.86 -0.55
CA PHE A 197 8.36 -4.57 0.68
C PHE A 197 8.75 -6.04 0.58
N PHE A 198 9.30 -6.60 1.66
CA PHE A 198 9.61 -8.02 1.76
C PHE A 198 9.02 -8.61 3.04
N TRP A 199 8.37 -9.78 2.90
CA TRP A 199 7.87 -10.55 4.04
C TRP A 199 9.00 -11.19 4.86
N GLN A 200 10.06 -11.61 4.19
CA GLN A 200 11.28 -12.13 4.81
C GLN A 200 12.43 -11.18 4.51
N CYS A 201 13.11 -10.70 5.54
CA CYS A 201 14.26 -9.82 5.34
C CYS A 201 15.38 -10.55 4.56
N PRO A 202 15.83 -10.03 3.41
CA PRO A 202 16.91 -10.64 2.64
C PRO A 202 18.25 -10.72 3.38
N ALA A 203 18.49 -9.83 4.35
CA ALA A 203 19.76 -9.76 5.08
C ALA A 203 19.82 -10.70 6.30
N CYS A 204 18.75 -10.74 7.12
CA CYS A 204 18.74 -11.51 8.37
C CYS A 204 17.78 -12.71 8.37
N ALA A 205 17.08 -12.95 7.27
CA ALA A 205 16.10 -14.04 7.07
C ALA A 205 14.91 -14.05 8.05
N ARG A 206 14.71 -13.00 8.86
CA ARG A 206 13.57 -12.89 9.78
C ARG A 206 12.28 -12.51 9.05
N TRP A 207 11.22 -13.25 9.35
CA TRP A 207 9.86 -12.97 8.90
C TRP A 207 9.26 -11.76 9.62
N GLU A 208 8.44 -10.98 8.89
CA GLU A 208 7.67 -9.84 9.41
C GLU A 208 8.51 -8.82 10.21
N SER A 209 9.82 -8.77 9.92
CA SER A 209 10.76 -7.85 10.57
C SER A 209 10.86 -6.50 9.88
N ILE A 210 10.26 -6.35 8.70
CA ILE A 210 10.24 -5.12 7.91
C ILE A 210 8.92 -4.41 8.15
N SER A 211 8.97 -3.13 8.49
CA SER A 211 7.77 -2.30 8.64
C SER A 211 7.00 -2.25 7.32
N PRO A 212 5.66 -2.44 7.31
CA PRO A 212 4.83 -2.29 6.11
C PRO A 212 4.62 -0.84 5.66
N GLU A 213 5.16 0.11 6.43
CA GLU A 213 5.14 1.55 6.16
C GLU A 213 6.57 2.02 5.91
N ARG A 214 6.77 2.79 4.83
CA ARG A 214 8.08 3.38 4.53
C ARG A 214 8.40 4.49 5.51
N LEU A 215 9.64 4.55 5.96
CA LEU A 215 10.11 5.61 6.83
C LEU A 215 10.53 6.82 5.98
N GLU A 216 10.18 8.02 6.45
CA GLU A 216 10.65 9.30 5.89
C GLU A 216 11.72 9.97 6.78
N HIS A 217 12.37 9.21 7.68
CA HIS A 217 13.37 9.72 8.63
C HIS A 217 14.80 9.24 8.30
N GLU A 218 15.67 10.18 7.96
CA GLU A 218 16.79 10.72 8.78
C GLU A 218 17.30 12.00 8.09
#